data_AF-A0A538DHN4-F1
#
_entry.id   AF-A0A538DHN4-F1
#
_cell.length_a   1.000
_cell.length_b   1.000
_cell.length_c   1.000
_cell.angle_alpha   90.00
_cell.angle_beta   90.00
_cell.angle_gamma   90.00
#
_symmetry.space_group_name_H-M   'P 1'
#
loop_
_entity.id
_entity.type
_entity.pdbx_description
1 polymer ?
#
loop_
_entity_poly.entity_id
_entity_poly.type
_entity_poly.pdbx_seq_one_letter_code
_entity_poly.pdbx_strand_id
1 'polypeptide(L)'
;MSRVWLRAAALALVVAGTIAGLTIYFSTETVPRCLVSGAGTWRAPKDGKKHRYEVVVLKDDACFFDMDRKQKLVGALSLEQAGWLLAALPPRSDTLHVTDQQHRVVYETRRGLLGFRVLSLQTGRPLYVVHYVGFTWNPRFGPDPPSHGLSLAPDRPELWALDAPNSVLHLFDVSALPGAAPVRLEDIRLSKPISGDESPCTSSCGRIGSLLHSSDGRFVYVGDSGDVVDTRTREAVANLEALHNSRVQLEVDWVKGKAVFPRPS
;
A
#
# COMPACT_ATOMS: atom_id res chain seq x y z
N MET A 1 -48.28 -30.90 47.22
CA MET A 1 -48.53 -32.31 46.84
C MET A 1 -49.10 -32.36 45.44
N SER A 2 -48.50 -33.17 44.56
CA SER A 2 -49.12 -33.86 43.39
C SER A 2 -49.56 -33.03 42.16
N ARG A 3 -48.79 -33.08 41.04
CA ARG A 3 -48.99 -33.89 39.80
C ARG A 3 -49.62 -33.04 38.66
N VAL A 4 -48.86 -32.61 37.66
CA VAL A 4 -48.52 -33.32 36.40
C VAL A 4 -49.62 -33.26 35.34
N TRP A 5 -49.37 -32.40 34.32
CA TRP A 5 -49.63 -32.54 32.87
C TRP A 5 -51.06 -32.65 32.31
N LEU A 6 -51.37 -31.76 31.34
CA LEU A 6 -51.87 -32.05 29.97
C LEU A 6 -52.16 -30.70 29.27
N ARG A 7 -51.25 -30.20 28.43
CA ARG A 7 -51.11 -30.42 26.97
C ARG A 7 -52.00 -29.51 26.11
N ALA A 8 -51.28 -28.73 25.31
CA ALA A 8 -51.47 -28.49 23.88
C ALA A 8 -52.38 -27.34 23.43
N ALA A 9 -51.75 -26.54 22.56
CA ALA A 9 -52.35 -25.75 21.48
C ALA A 9 -53.06 -24.45 21.87
N ALA A 10 -52.28 -23.42 22.17
CA ALA A 10 -52.51 -22.06 21.64
C ALA A 10 -51.37 -21.12 22.05
N LEU A 11 -50.20 -21.25 21.42
CA LEU A 11 -49.37 -20.08 21.07
C LEU A 11 -48.34 -20.53 20.03
N ALA A 12 -48.88 -20.84 18.85
CA ALA A 12 -48.20 -20.50 17.62
C ALA A 12 -47.82 -19.01 17.70
N LEU A 13 -46.61 -18.65 17.23
CA LEU A 13 -46.01 -17.30 17.17
C LEU A 13 -45.01 -16.92 18.28
N VAL A 14 -44.13 -17.82 18.71
CA VAL A 14 -42.78 -17.39 19.20
C VAL A 14 -41.63 -18.17 18.54
N VAL A 15 -41.91 -19.28 17.85
CA VAL A 15 -40.87 -20.04 17.10
C VAL A 15 -40.40 -19.32 15.82
N ALA A 16 -40.97 -18.15 15.48
CA ALA A 16 -40.47 -17.26 14.42
C ALA A 16 -39.59 -16.10 14.95
N GLY A 17 -39.30 -16.03 16.26
CA GLY A 17 -38.60 -14.90 16.88
C GLY A 17 -37.17 -15.16 17.36
N THR A 18 -36.67 -16.40 17.25
CA THR A 18 -35.35 -16.81 17.78
C THR A 18 -34.45 -17.47 16.74
N ILE A 19 -34.79 -17.29 15.46
CA ILE A 19 -33.81 -17.33 14.34
C ILE A 19 -33.73 -15.92 13.71
N ALA A 20 -34.16 -14.89 14.45
CA ALA A 20 -33.47 -13.61 14.43
C ALA A 20 -32.24 -13.74 15.35
N GLY A 21 -31.38 -14.71 15.04
CA GLY A 21 -29.97 -14.62 15.34
C GLY A 21 -29.40 -13.50 14.50
N LEU A 22 -29.86 -12.26 14.79
CA LEU A 22 -28.98 -11.13 14.84
C LEU A 22 -27.81 -11.60 15.68
N THR A 23 -26.82 -12.14 14.99
CA THR A 23 -25.45 -12.08 15.46
C THR A 23 -25.25 -10.60 15.62
N ILE A 24 -25.38 -10.15 16.87
CA ILE A 24 -25.24 -8.76 17.21
C ILE A 24 -23.86 -8.38 16.71
N TYR A 25 -23.84 -7.56 15.67
CA TYR A 25 -22.66 -6.97 15.09
C TYR A 25 -22.10 -6.01 16.14
N PHE A 26 -21.46 -6.56 17.17
CA PHE A 26 -20.60 -5.81 18.06
C PHE A 26 -19.26 -5.65 17.33
N SER A 27 -19.24 -4.83 16.28
CA SER A 27 -17.98 -4.25 15.79
C SER A 27 -17.62 -3.08 16.69
N THR A 28 -17.16 -3.40 17.90
CA THR A 28 -16.40 -2.45 18.71
C THR A 28 -14.93 -2.58 18.27
N GLU A 29 -14.61 -1.97 17.12
CA GLU A 29 -13.32 -2.08 16.41
C GLU A 29 -12.11 -2.03 17.36
N THR A 30 -11.29 -3.09 17.37
CA THR A 30 -9.89 -3.03 17.83
C THR A 30 -9.08 -4.17 17.21
N VAL A 31 -8.57 -4.00 15.98
CA VAL A 31 -7.36 -4.74 15.54
C VAL A 31 -6.58 -3.89 14.53
N PRO A 32 -5.69 -3.03 15.04
CA PRO A 32 -4.28 -3.22 14.74
C PRO A 32 -3.37 -3.17 15.97
N ARG A 33 -2.18 -3.72 15.73
CA ARG A 33 -0.86 -3.70 16.41
C ARG A 33 -0.01 -4.62 15.54
N CYS A 34 -0.06 -4.27 14.25
CA CYS A 34 0.36 -5.03 13.07
C CYS A 34 -0.29 -6.42 12.95
N LEU A 35 -1.55 -6.50 13.37
CA LEU A 35 -2.54 -7.56 13.12
C LEU A 35 -2.30 -8.94 13.78
N VAL A 36 -1.79 -9.01 15.02
CA VAL A 36 -2.55 -9.13 16.29
C VAL A 36 -1.64 -9.55 17.48
N SER A 37 -0.63 -10.42 17.36
CA SER A 37 0.28 -10.74 18.50
C SER A 37 1.70 -11.14 18.10
N GLY A 38 2.59 -10.16 18.00
CA GLY A 38 4.03 -10.40 17.85
C GLY A 38 4.89 -9.14 17.81
N ALA A 39 4.33 -8.02 17.36
CA ALA A 39 4.96 -6.70 17.52
C ALA A 39 4.88 -6.27 18.99
N GLY A 40 6.03 -6.26 19.68
CA GLY A 40 6.19 -5.45 20.88
C GLY A 40 6.10 -3.96 20.56
N THR A 41 6.09 -3.11 21.58
CA THR A 41 6.29 -1.68 21.38
C THR A 41 7.63 -1.46 20.69
N TRP A 42 7.64 -0.74 19.57
CA TRP A 42 8.88 -0.39 18.91
C TRP A 42 9.74 0.45 19.84
N ARG A 43 11.04 0.19 19.84
CA ARG A 43 12.02 0.95 20.61
C ARG A 43 13.14 1.37 19.68
N ALA A 44 13.46 2.66 19.74
CA ALA A 44 14.61 3.21 19.05
C ALA A 44 15.88 2.40 19.38
N PRO A 45 16.64 1.95 18.36
CA PRO A 45 17.91 1.27 18.60
C PRO A 45 18.91 2.24 19.27
N LYS A 46 19.72 1.70 20.18
CA LYS A 46 20.67 2.46 21.04
C LYS A 46 22.13 2.13 20.75
N ASP A 47 22.41 1.30 19.75
CA ASP A 47 23.75 0.81 19.42
C ASP A 47 24.58 1.81 18.58
N GLY A 48 24.02 2.99 18.28
CA GLY A 48 24.68 4.05 17.51
C GLY A 48 24.81 3.75 16.01
N LYS A 49 24.34 2.59 15.54
CA LYS A 49 24.37 2.21 14.12
C LYS A 49 23.20 2.83 13.37
N LYS A 50 23.31 2.88 12.03
CA LYS A 50 22.18 3.17 11.16
C LYS A 50 21.29 1.92 11.10
N HIS A 51 19.99 2.11 11.27
CA HIS A 51 18.96 1.08 11.04
C HIS A 51 17.92 1.63 10.09
N ARG A 52 17.33 0.76 9.29
CA ARG A 52 16.39 1.15 8.24
C ARG A 52 15.10 0.39 8.38
N TYR A 53 14.01 1.12 8.35
CA TYR A 53 12.69 0.56 8.57
C TYR A 53 11.78 0.94 7.42
N GLU A 54 11.08 -0.04 6.91
CA GLU A 54 9.82 0.23 6.23
C GLU A 54 8.75 0.44 7.31
N VAL A 55 8.05 1.56 7.25
CA VAL A 55 6.99 1.89 8.20
C VAL A 55 5.65 1.89 7.49
N VAL A 56 4.77 1.00 7.91
CA VAL A 56 3.40 0.92 7.39
C VAL A 56 2.45 1.58 8.38
N VAL A 57 1.67 2.54 7.91
CA VAL A 57 0.70 3.27 8.72
C VAL A 57 -0.68 2.68 8.52
N LEU A 58 -1.25 2.14 9.59
CA LEU A 58 -2.65 1.73 9.68
C LEU A 58 -3.46 2.83 10.38
N LYS A 59 -4.77 2.61 10.58
CA LYS A 59 -5.67 3.60 11.19
C LYS A 59 -5.13 4.22 12.49
N ASP A 60 -4.63 3.37 13.40
CA ASP A 60 -4.22 3.79 14.75
C ASP A 60 -2.76 3.48 15.09
N ASP A 61 -2.04 2.75 14.24
CA ASP A 61 -0.67 2.27 14.50
C ASP A 61 0.30 2.53 13.34
N ALA A 62 1.56 2.76 13.70
CA ALA A 62 2.71 2.69 12.79
C ALA A 62 3.51 1.40 13.06
N CYS A 63 3.66 0.57 12.03
CA CYS A 63 4.32 -0.73 12.07
C CYS A 63 5.72 -0.65 11.48
N PHE A 64 6.74 -0.99 12.27
CA PHE A 64 8.15 -0.91 11.86
C PHE A 64 8.67 -2.29 11.43
N PHE A 65 9.05 -2.40 10.16
CA PHE A 65 9.66 -3.58 9.57
C PHE A 65 11.14 -3.31 9.30
N ASP A 66 12.02 -4.10 9.92
CA ASP A 66 13.47 -3.98 9.75
C ASP A 66 13.89 -4.53 8.38
N MET A 67 14.31 -3.61 7.50
CA MET A 67 14.64 -3.90 6.10
C MET A 67 15.87 -4.79 5.99
N ASP A 68 16.82 -4.66 6.93
CA ASP A 68 18.07 -5.42 6.93
C ASP A 68 17.90 -6.80 7.60
N ARG A 69 16.76 -7.05 8.24
CA ARG A 69 16.40 -8.34 8.87
C ARG A 69 15.25 -9.04 8.17
N LYS A 70 15.30 -9.10 6.83
CA LYS A 70 14.29 -9.76 5.98
C LYS A 70 12.88 -9.21 6.22
N GLN A 71 12.75 -7.88 6.30
CA GLN A 71 11.48 -7.19 6.52
C GLN A 71 10.75 -7.65 7.79
N LYS A 72 11.50 -8.00 8.84
CA LYS A 72 10.91 -8.51 10.08
C LYS A 72 10.18 -7.39 10.79
N LEU A 73 8.93 -7.61 11.18
CA LEU A 73 8.21 -6.74 12.10
C LEU A 73 8.95 -6.70 13.45
N VAL A 74 9.50 -5.54 13.80
CA VAL A 74 10.29 -5.33 15.02
C VAL A 74 9.54 -4.56 16.11
N GLY A 75 8.42 -3.93 15.77
CA GLY A 75 7.49 -3.37 16.73
C GLY A 75 6.51 -2.40 16.12
N ALA A 76 5.63 -1.86 16.97
CA ALA A 76 4.65 -0.85 16.59
C ALA A 76 4.63 0.31 17.60
N LEU A 77 4.15 1.46 17.15
CA LEU A 77 3.76 2.60 17.98
C LEU A 77 2.31 2.98 17.65
N SER A 78 1.56 3.46 18.63
CA SER A 78 0.31 4.16 18.30
C SER A 78 0.62 5.44 17.51
N LEU A 79 -0.29 5.90 16.66
CA LEU A 79 -0.08 7.15 15.92
C LEU A 79 0.07 8.38 16.81
N GLU A 80 -0.49 8.36 18.02
CA GLU A 80 -0.22 9.36 19.05
C GLU A 80 1.27 9.40 19.44
N GLN A 81 1.88 8.25 19.68
CA GLN A 81 3.31 8.12 19.98
C GLN A 81 4.20 8.36 18.77
N ALA A 82 3.71 8.00 17.59
CA ALA A 82 4.35 8.16 16.30
C ALA A 82 4.02 9.51 15.61
N GLY A 83 3.51 10.51 16.35
CA GLY A 83 3.08 11.79 15.77
C GLY A 83 4.16 12.51 14.93
N TRP A 84 5.44 12.24 15.21
CA TRP A 84 6.58 12.74 14.45
C TRP A 84 6.67 12.20 13.00
N LEU A 85 6.02 11.06 12.70
CA LEU A 85 5.92 10.49 11.36
C LEU A 85 4.90 11.23 10.49
N LEU A 86 3.88 11.84 11.09
CA LEU A 86 2.73 12.38 10.37
C LEU A 86 3.11 13.47 9.35
N ALA A 87 4.13 14.26 9.65
CA ALA A 87 4.64 15.31 8.76
C ALA A 87 5.37 14.77 7.51
N ALA A 88 5.77 13.49 7.53
CA ALA A 88 6.47 12.84 6.43
C ALA A 88 5.57 11.92 5.60
N LEU A 89 4.29 11.76 5.98
CA LEU A 89 3.37 10.89 5.24
C LEU A 89 3.05 11.49 3.87
N PRO A 90 2.97 10.66 2.81
CA PRO A 90 2.55 11.13 1.51
C PRO A 90 1.11 11.66 1.56
N PRO A 91 0.80 12.79 0.89
CA PRO A 91 -0.56 13.29 0.81
C PRO A 91 -1.43 12.34 -0.01
N ARG A 92 -2.74 12.32 0.29
CA ARG A 92 -3.70 11.60 -0.56
C ARG A 92 -3.88 12.34 -1.88
N SER A 93 -3.81 11.63 -3.00
CA SER A 93 -4.03 12.20 -4.32
C SER A 93 -4.51 11.15 -5.32
N ASP A 94 -5.46 11.54 -6.18
CA ASP A 94 -5.86 10.78 -7.38
C ASP A 94 -4.93 11.03 -8.58
N THR A 95 -3.84 11.78 -8.37
CA THR A 95 -2.78 12.04 -9.34
C THR A 95 -1.43 11.96 -8.63
N LEU A 96 -0.57 11.05 -9.07
CA LEU A 96 0.78 10.89 -8.53
C LEU A 96 1.79 11.47 -9.50
N HIS A 97 2.78 12.17 -8.95
CA HIS A 97 3.92 12.69 -9.69
C HIS A 97 5.22 12.12 -9.12
N VAL A 98 6.10 11.67 -10.01
CA VAL A 98 7.48 11.30 -9.70
C VAL A 98 8.39 12.16 -10.55
N THR A 99 9.34 12.85 -9.93
CA THR A 99 10.16 13.87 -10.62
C THR A 99 11.54 13.33 -10.93
N ASP A 100 11.84 13.20 -12.22
CA ASP A 100 13.15 12.84 -12.71
C ASP A 100 13.96 14.11 -13.03
N GLN A 101 14.75 14.55 -12.06
CA GLN A 101 15.59 15.73 -12.22
C GLN A 101 16.69 15.53 -13.27
N GLN A 102 17.17 14.29 -13.45
CA GLN A 102 18.23 13.96 -14.40
C GLN A 102 17.75 14.13 -15.84
N HIS A 103 16.60 13.55 -16.18
CA HIS A 103 16.02 13.67 -17.52
C HIS A 103 15.15 14.93 -17.68
N ARG A 104 14.96 15.70 -16.60
CA ARG A 104 14.12 16.91 -16.54
C ARG A 104 12.67 16.63 -16.98
N VAL A 105 12.11 15.54 -16.46
CA VAL A 105 10.73 15.12 -16.72
C VAL A 105 9.98 14.84 -15.41
N VAL A 106 8.65 14.79 -15.51
CA VAL A 106 7.77 14.31 -14.45
C VAL A 106 6.98 13.14 -15.01
N TYR A 107 7.00 12.01 -14.31
CA TYR A 107 6.11 10.90 -14.57
C TYR A 107 4.80 11.14 -13.82
N GLU A 108 3.67 10.90 -14.49
CA GLU A 108 2.36 11.07 -13.89
C GLU A 108 1.46 9.88 -14.16
N THR A 109 0.81 9.36 -13.12
CA THR A 109 -0.43 8.58 -13.27
C THR A 109 -1.58 9.32 -12.60
N ARG A 110 -2.78 9.16 -13.16
CA ARG A 110 -3.99 9.83 -12.69
C ARG A 110 -5.23 9.00 -12.99
N ARG A 111 -6.28 9.21 -12.20
CA ARG A 111 -7.62 8.65 -12.48
C ARG A 111 -8.02 8.97 -13.93
N GLY A 112 -8.57 7.98 -14.63
CA GLY A 112 -8.93 8.09 -16.04
C GLY A 112 -7.87 7.59 -17.02
N LEU A 113 -6.65 7.27 -16.57
CA LEU A 113 -5.56 6.77 -17.41
C LEU A 113 -5.06 5.41 -16.91
N LEU A 114 -5.34 4.33 -17.66
CA LEU A 114 -4.68 3.03 -17.47
C LEU A 114 -3.29 3.08 -18.09
N GLY A 115 -2.33 3.61 -17.32
CA GLY A 115 -1.00 3.95 -17.79
C GLY A 115 -0.38 5.12 -17.04
N PHE A 116 0.61 5.75 -17.67
CA PHE A 116 1.24 6.97 -17.16
C PHE A 116 1.63 7.93 -18.30
N ARG A 117 1.92 9.17 -17.94
CA ARG A 117 2.42 10.22 -18.84
C ARG A 117 3.85 10.57 -18.46
N VAL A 118 4.63 10.98 -19.45
CA VAL A 118 5.89 11.68 -19.25
C VAL A 118 5.66 13.14 -19.61
N LEU A 119 5.90 14.05 -18.68
CA LEU A 119 5.72 15.48 -18.84
C LEU A 119 7.08 16.17 -18.82
N SER A 120 7.25 17.24 -19.60
CA SER A 120 8.43 18.11 -19.48
C SER A 120 8.41 18.84 -18.14
N LEU A 121 9.48 18.74 -17.34
CA LEU A 121 9.59 19.46 -16.07
C LEU A 121 9.62 20.99 -16.26
N GLN A 122 10.07 21.45 -17.43
CA GLN A 122 10.15 22.89 -17.75
C GLN A 122 8.79 23.49 -18.12
N THR A 123 8.00 22.77 -18.91
CA THR A 123 6.78 23.34 -19.53
C THR A 123 5.48 22.72 -19.02
N GLY A 124 5.56 21.60 -18.28
CA GLY A 124 4.41 20.80 -17.86
C GLY A 124 3.68 20.09 -19.01
N ARG A 125 4.17 20.20 -20.25
CA ARG A 125 3.52 19.59 -21.42
C ARG A 125 3.80 18.09 -21.49
N PRO A 126 2.82 17.27 -21.89
CA PRO A 126 3.04 15.86 -22.11
C PRO A 126 3.99 15.65 -23.30
N LEU A 127 5.03 14.86 -23.07
CA LEU A 127 5.97 14.37 -24.08
C LEU A 127 5.52 13.00 -24.61
N TYR A 128 5.11 12.11 -23.70
CA TYR A 128 4.66 10.76 -24.01
C TYR A 128 3.44 10.38 -23.17
N VAL A 129 2.58 9.53 -23.72
CA VAL A 129 1.52 8.83 -22.99
C VAL A 129 1.73 7.34 -23.21
N VAL A 130 1.91 6.62 -22.11
CA VAL A 130 2.20 5.18 -22.11
C VAL A 130 0.98 4.46 -21.57
N HIS A 131 0.44 3.53 -22.36
CA HIS A 131 -0.66 2.67 -21.98
C HIS A 131 -0.14 1.26 -21.67
N TYR A 132 -0.82 0.55 -20.77
CA TYR A 132 -0.51 -0.85 -20.47
C TYR A 132 -1.08 -1.77 -21.56
N VAL A 133 -0.32 -1.94 -22.65
CA VAL A 133 -0.75 -2.72 -23.82
C VAL A 133 -1.06 -4.17 -23.43
N GLY A 134 -2.27 -4.63 -23.76
CA GLY A 134 -2.78 -5.96 -23.45
C GLY A 134 -3.57 -6.04 -22.14
N PHE A 135 -3.66 -4.94 -21.39
CA PHE A 135 -4.40 -4.86 -20.13
C PHE A 135 -5.66 -4.01 -20.28
N THR A 136 -6.65 -4.30 -19.45
CA THR A 136 -7.91 -3.53 -19.33
C THR A 136 -8.24 -3.37 -17.86
N TRP A 137 -9.10 -2.41 -17.52
CA TRP A 137 -9.69 -2.35 -16.19
C TRP A 137 -11.11 -2.87 -16.23
N ASN A 138 -11.62 -3.26 -15.06
CA ASN A 138 -13.02 -3.60 -14.89
C ASN A 138 -13.73 -2.53 -14.02
N PRO A 139 -15.05 -2.33 -14.18
CA PRO A 139 -15.78 -1.29 -13.46
C PRO A 139 -15.83 -1.43 -11.92
N ARG A 140 -15.34 -2.54 -11.33
CA ARG A 140 -15.25 -2.65 -9.85
C ARG A 140 -14.29 -1.63 -9.25
N PHE A 141 -13.35 -1.10 -10.05
CA PHE A 141 -12.45 -0.03 -9.63
C PHE A 141 -13.03 1.38 -9.85
N GLY A 142 -14.29 1.47 -10.28
CA GLY A 142 -14.99 2.72 -10.58
C GLY A 142 -15.27 2.91 -12.07
N PRO A 143 -15.96 4.01 -12.43
CA PRO A 143 -16.28 4.33 -13.82
C PRO A 143 -15.04 4.61 -14.68
N ASP A 144 -13.98 5.10 -14.05
CA ASP A 144 -12.69 5.40 -14.66
C ASP A 144 -11.62 4.44 -14.11
N PRO A 145 -10.55 4.13 -14.88
CA PRO A 145 -9.37 3.48 -14.33
C PRO A 145 -8.89 4.26 -13.09
N PRO A 146 -8.60 3.58 -11.97
CA PRO A 146 -8.12 4.28 -10.78
C PRO A 146 -6.73 4.89 -11.04
N SER A 147 -6.27 5.80 -10.20
CA SER A 147 -4.83 6.05 -10.12
C SER A 147 -4.13 4.81 -9.55
N HIS A 148 -2.83 4.68 -9.80
CA HIS A 148 -2.04 3.55 -9.32
C HIS A 148 -0.73 4.04 -8.70
N GLY A 149 0.01 3.17 -8.01
CA GLY A 149 1.35 3.51 -7.53
C GLY A 149 2.36 3.75 -8.66
N LEU A 150 3.29 4.67 -8.43
CA LEU A 150 4.35 5.02 -9.37
C LEU A 150 5.64 5.28 -8.59
N SER A 151 6.77 4.74 -9.02
CA SER A 151 8.05 4.95 -8.36
C SER A 151 9.22 4.81 -9.33
N LEU A 152 10.14 5.76 -9.30
CA LEU A 152 11.38 5.73 -10.08
C LEU A 152 12.47 5.06 -9.22
N ALA A 153 13.18 4.08 -9.79
CA ALA A 153 14.29 3.47 -9.07
C ALA A 153 15.39 4.53 -8.79
N PRO A 154 15.91 4.62 -7.56
CA PRO A 154 16.86 5.68 -7.20
C PRO A 154 18.28 5.45 -7.77
N ASP A 155 18.60 4.23 -8.22
CA ASP A 155 19.94 3.80 -8.61
C ASP A 155 20.04 3.32 -10.06
N ARG A 156 18.94 3.31 -10.82
CA ARG A 156 18.90 2.88 -12.23
C ARG A 156 17.73 3.55 -12.98
N PRO A 157 17.78 3.68 -14.31
CA PRO A 157 16.75 4.35 -15.09
C PRO A 157 15.53 3.43 -15.34
N GLU A 158 14.92 2.93 -14.27
CA GLU A 158 13.72 2.10 -14.32
C GLU A 158 12.56 2.81 -13.61
N LEU A 159 11.44 2.97 -14.33
CA LEU A 159 10.18 3.43 -13.76
C LEU A 159 9.29 2.21 -13.51
N TRP A 160 8.78 2.11 -12.29
CA TRP A 160 7.88 1.05 -11.86
C TRP A 160 6.48 1.64 -11.67
N ALA A 161 5.50 1.06 -12.35
CA ALA A 161 4.13 1.51 -12.32
C ALA A 161 3.20 0.36 -11.96
N LEU A 162 2.36 0.56 -10.95
CA LEU A 162 1.38 -0.43 -10.54
C LEU A 162 0.19 -0.39 -11.53
N ASP A 163 -0.37 -1.55 -11.82
CA ASP A 163 -1.69 -1.73 -12.40
C ASP A 163 -2.53 -2.48 -11.35
N ALA A 164 -3.19 -1.70 -10.49
CA ALA A 164 -4.02 -2.26 -9.43
C ALA A 164 -5.18 -3.12 -9.97
N PRO A 165 -5.90 -2.70 -11.04
CA PRO A 165 -6.93 -3.52 -11.67
C PRO A 165 -6.50 -4.93 -12.06
N ASN A 166 -5.24 -5.09 -12.48
CA ASN A 166 -4.71 -6.38 -12.93
C ASN A 166 -3.74 -7.03 -11.93
N SER A 167 -3.41 -6.35 -10.82
CA SER A 167 -2.45 -6.81 -9.81
C SER A 167 -1.07 -7.13 -10.42
N VAL A 168 -0.57 -6.18 -11.22
CA VAL A 168 0.70 -6.29 -11.95
C VAL A 168 1.56 -5.05 -11.71
N LEU A 169 2.88 -5.21 -11.59
CA LEU A 169 3.85 -4.14 -11.71
C LEU A 169 4.39 -4.12 -13.13
N HIS A 170 4.29 -2.99 -13.81
CA HIS A 170 4.90 -2.75 -15.10
C HIS A 170 6.23 -2.02 -14.92
N LEU A 171 7.30 -2.58 -15.48
CA LEU A 171 8.64 -2.00 -15.45
C LEU A 171 8.95 -1.37 -16.80
N PHE A 172 9.51 -0.16 -16.78
CA PHE A 172 9.89 0.57 -17.98
C PHE A 172 11.33 1.09 -17.88
N ASP A 173 12.10 0.91 -18.94
CA ASP A 173 13.36 1.63 -19.16
C ASP A 173 13.04 3.06 -19.58
N VAL A 174 13.61 4.02 -18.85
CA VAL A 174 13.44 5.45 -19.05
C VAL A 174 14.76 6.17 -19.42
N SER A 175 15.83 5.41 -19.68
CA SER A 175 17.18 5.94 -19.94
C SER A 175 17.31 6.81 -21.19
N ALA A 176 16.41 6.62 -22.17
CA ALA A 176 16.42 7.36 -23.42
C ALA A 176 15.65 8.70 -23.35
N LEU A 177 15.11 9.09 -22.19
CA LEU A 177 14.34 10.31 -22.05
C LEU A 177 15.22 11.58 -22.10
N PRO A 178 14.66 12.71 -22.58
CA PRO A 178 13.35 12.84 -23.23
C PRO A 178 13.36 12.43 -24.72
N GLY A 179 14.48 11.93 -25.25
CA GLY A 179 14.70 11.69 -26.68
C GLY A 179 13.87 10.56 -27.31
N ALA A 180 13.48 9.55 -26.52
CA ALA A 180 12.58 8.49 -26.94
C ALA A 180 11.57 8.11 -25.85
N ALA A 181 10.45 7.50 -26.24
CA ALA A 181 9.43 7.04 -25.30
C ALA A 181 9.96 5.91 -24.39
N PRO A 182 9.44 5.76 -23.15
CA PRO A 182 9.77 4.65 -22.28
C PRO A 182 9.53 3.28 -22.92
N VAL A 183 10.41 2.31 -22.65
CA VAL A 183 10.33 0.96 -23.21
C VAL A 183 9.94 -0.02 -22.12
N ARG A 184 8.84 -0.77 -22.30
CA ARG A 184 8.42 -1.80 -21.33
C ARG A 184 9.48 -2.91 -21.26
N LEU A 185 9.93 -3.21 -20.05
CA LEU A 185 10.90 -4.26 -19.76
C LEU A 185 10.20 -5.57 -19.41
N GLU A 186 9.29 -5.53 -18.44
CA GLU A 186 8.69 -6.73 -17.86
C GLU A 186 7.40 -6.40 -17.09
N ASP A 187 6.54 -7.40 -16.92
CA ASP A 187 5.36 -7.38 -16.08
C ASP A 187 5.53 -8.37 -14.92
N ILE A 188 5.50 -7.90 -13.68
CA ILE A 188 5.60 -8.73 -12.48
C ILE A 188 4.22 -8.91 -11.88
N ARG A 189 3.73 -10.16 -11.76
CA ARG A 189 2.46 -10.45 -11.10
C ARG A 189 2.60 -10.40 -9.58
N LEU A 190 1.70 -9.70 -8.92
CA LEU A 190 1.63 -9.65 -7.46
C LEU A 190 1.14 -10.99 -6.90
N SER A 191 1.53 -11.30 -5.66
CA SER A 191 1.22 -12.59 -5.04
C SER A 191 -0.24 -12.69 -4.60
N LYS A 192 -0.86 -11.54 -4.28
CA LYS A 192 -2.28 -11.43 -3.94
C LYS A 192 -2.98 -10.39 -4.82
N PRO A 193 -4.27 -10.58 -5.15
CA PRO A 193 -5.00 -9.61 -5.93
C PRO A 193 -5.30 -8.35 -5.10
N ILE A 194 -5.09 -7.17 -5.69
CA ILE A 194 -5.54 -5.90 -5.14
C ILE A 194 -7.05 -5.80 -5.40
N SER A 195 -7.85 -5.95 -4.34
CA SER A 195 -9.31 -5.88 -4.42
C SER A 195 -9.96 -5.62 -3.07
N GLY A 196 -11.20 -5.15 -3.10
CA GLY A 196 -11.97 -4.81 -1.91
C GLY A 196 -11.64 -3.42 -1.38
N ASP A 197 -12.00 -3.20 -0.11
CA ASP A 197 -11.84 -1.92 0.57
C ASP A 197 -10.86 -2.05 1.75
N GLU A 198 -10.06 -1.01 1.97
CA GLU A 198 -9.34 -0.80 3.23
C GLU A 198 -10.37 -0.73 4.38
N SER A 199 -10.07 -1.40 5.49
CA SER A 199 -10.94 -1.41 6.66
C SER A 199 -10.13 -1.32 7.96
N PRO A 200 -10.41 -0.36 8.86
CA PRO A 200 -11.49 0.60 8.77
C PRO A 200 -11.13 1.78 7.86
N CYS A 201 -12.12 2.32 7.14
CA CYS A 201 -11.97 3.52 6.32
C CYS A 201 -13.30 4.26 6.15
N THR A 202 -13.24 5.59 6.07
CA THR A 202 -14.43 6.46 5.99
C THR A 202 -14.62 7.13 4.63
N SER A 203 -13.58 7.23 3.81
CA SER A 203 -13.66 7.82 2.47
C SER A 203 -12.54 7.31 1.55
N SER A 204 -12.87 7.12 0.27
CA SER A 204 -11.94 6.63 -0.76
C SER A 204 -11.21 5.33 -0.37
N CYS A 205 -12.00 4.35 0.07
CA CYS A 205 -11.53 3.12 0.71
C CYS A 205 -11.14 2.02 -0.26
N GLY A 206 -11.48 2.15 -1.55
CA GLY A 206 -11.12 1.17 -2.55
C GLY A 206 -9.61 0.93 -2.54
N ARG A 207 -9.23 -0.35 -2.46
CA ARG A 207 -7.83 -0.75 -2.60
C ARG A 207 -7.38 -0.50 -4.03
N ILE A 208 -6.49 0.46 -4.17
CA ILE A 208 -5.95 0.91 -5.46
C ILE A 208 -4.41 0.90 -5.46
N GLY A 209 -3.82 0.48 -4.34
CA GLY A 209 -2.40 0.29 -4.14
C GLY A 209 -1.58 1.57 -4.08
N SER A 210 -0.31 1.38 -3.71
CA SER A 210 0.75 2.38 -3.75
C SER A 210 2.07 1.68 -4.03
N LEU A 211 3.09 2.43 -4.46
CA LEU A 211 4.45 1.94 -4.65
C LEU A 211 5.44 2.82 -3.93
N LEU A 212 6.40 2.19 -3.27
CA LEU A 212 7.57 2.86 -2.70
C LEU A 212 8.82 2.04 -3.01
N HIS A 213 9.77 2.62 -3.73
CA HIS A 213 11.13 2.11 -3.73
C HIS A 213 11.81 2.44 -2.41
N SER A 214 12.61 1.49 -1.91
CA SER A 214 13.59 1.79 -0.88
C SER A 214 14.63 2.80 -1.40
N SER A 215 15.17 3.62 -0.51
CA SER A 215 16.11 4.69 -0.85
C SER A 215 17.42 4.19 -1.47
N ASP A 216 17.78 2.94 -1.20
CA ASP A 216 18.93 2.26 -1.81
C ASP A 216 18.59 1.45 -3.06
N GLY A 217 17.33 1.50 -3.51
CA GLY A 217 16.84 0.86 -4.73
C GLY A 217 16.71 -0.66 -4.65
N ARG A 218 16.91 -1.30 -3.49
CA ARG A 218 16.88 -2.76 -3.35
C ARG A 218 15.49 -3.38 -3.34
N PHE A 219 14.49 -2.66 -2.81
CA PHE A 219 13.14 -3.19 -2.62
C PHE A 219 12.09 -2.26 -3.19
N VAL A 220 10.98 -2.84 -3.64
CA VAL A 220 9.72 -2.15 -3.91
C VAL A 220 8.65 -2.69 -2.99
N TYR A 221 8.00 -1.80 -2.24
CA TYR A 221 6.88 -2.11 -1.35
C TYR A 221 5.56 -1.78 -2.04
N VAL A 222 4.66 -2.75 -2.09
CA VAL A 222 3.39 -2.64 -2.81
C VAL A 222 2.22 -2.60 -1.83
N GLY A 223 1.70 -1.39 -1.61
CA GLY A 223 0.48 -1.18 -0.81
C GLY A 223 -0.72 -1.92 -1.41
N ASP A 224 -1.64 -2.32 -0.55
CA ASP A 224 -2.82 -3.17 -0.79
C ASP A 224 -2.57 -4.61 -1.30
N SER A 225 -1.33 -5.00 -1.63
CA SER A 225 -0.98 -6.39 -1.97
C SER A 225 -0.02 -7.06 -0.99
N GLY A 226 0.63 -6.26 -0.15
CA GLY A 226 1.61 -6.78 0.81
C GLY A 226 2.99 -7.11 0.23
N ASP A 227 3.14 -7.20 -1.08
CA ASP A 227 4.38 -7.67 -1.70
C ASP A 227 5.56 -6.73 -1.41
N VAL A 228 6.70 -7.35 -1.07
CA VAL A 228 8.02 -6.72 -1.09
C VAL A 228 8.82 -7.40 -2.19
N VAL A 229 9.12 -6.66 -3.25
CA VAL A 229 9.82 -7.18 -4.43
C VAL A 229 11.30 -6.79 -4.35
N ASP A 230 12.20 -7.76 -4.51
CA ASP A 230 13.64 -7.47 -4.71
C ASP A 230 13.83 -6.98 -6.15
N THR A 231 14.38 -5.78 -6.32
CA THR A 231 14.45 -5.13 -7.64
C THR A 231 15.45 -5.78 -8.58
N ARG A 232 16.42 -6.51 -8.05
CA ARG A 232 17.45 -7.19 -8.85
C ARG A 232 16.95 -8.52 -9.36
N THR A 233 16.25 -9.29 -8.53
CA THR A 233 15.67 -10.58 -8.97
C THR A 233 14.29 -10.43 -9.58
N ARG A 234 13.59 -9.31 -9.32
CA ARG A 234 12.21 -9.03 -9.74
C ARG A 234 11.20 -10.03 -9.18
N GLU A 235 11.51 -10.57 -7.99
CA GLU A 235 10.70 -11.56 -7.30
C GLU A 235 10.19 -11.00 -5.97
N ALA A 236 8.98 -11.41 -5.57
CA ALA A 236 8.48 -11.17 -4.22
C ALA A 236 9.31 -11.97 -3.20
N VAL A 237 9.95 -11.27 -2.27
CA VAL A 237 10.83 -11.86 -1.24
C VAL A 237 10.23 -11.82 0.16
N ALA A 238 9.18 -11.03 0.37
CA ALA A 238 8.38 -11.00 1.59
C ALA A 238 6.96 -10.53 1.28
N ASN A 239 6.06 -10.76 2.23
CA ASN A 239 4.71 -10.21 2.19
C ASN A 239 4.40 -9.61 3.57
N LEU A 240 4.17 -8.29 3.62
CA LEU A 240 3.89 -7.56 4.85
C LEU A 240 2.38 -7.52 5.07
N GLU A 241 1.89 -8.21 6.10
CA GLU A 241 0.45 -8.31 6.30
C GLU A 241 -0.22 -6.94 6.49
N ALA A 242 0.50 -6.00 7.13
CA ALA A 242 0.04 -4.62 7.31
C ALA A 242 -0.22 -3.89 5.99
N LEU A 243 0.49 -4.24 4.91
CA LEU A 243 0.32 -3.60 3.61
C LEU A 243 -0.90 -4.09 2.83
N HIS A 244 -1.56 -5.20 3.19
CA HIS A 244 -2.85 -5.56 2.55
C HIS A 244 -3.97 -4.57 2.86
N ASN A 245 -3.76 -3.70 3.84
CA ASN A 245 -4.79 -2.79 4.33
C ASN A 245 -4.24 -1.38 4.56
N SER A 246 -3.21 -1.02 3.80
CA SER A 246 -2.67 0.33 3.78
C SER A 246 -1.94 0.62 2.49
N ARG A 247 -2.19 1.83 1.99
CA ARG A 247 -1.38 2.50 0.97
C ARG A 247 -0.41 3.53 1.55
N VAL A 248 -0.46 3.76 2.86
CA VAL A 248 0.32 4.79 3.55
C VAL A 248 1.54 4.12 4.17
N GLN A 249 2.68 4.31 3.51
CA GLN A 249 3.94 3.69 3.89
C GLN A 249 5.09 4.67 3.65
N LEU A 250 6.18 4.52 4.40
CA LEU A 250 7.38 5.35 4.25
C LEU A 250 8.62 4.64 4.80
N GLU A 251 9.76 4.91 4.19
CA GLU A 251 11.05 4.50 4.72
C GLU A 251 11.51 5.47 5.82
N VAL A 252 12.06 4.90 6.91
CA VAL A 252 12.68 5.65 8.00
C VAL A 252 14.09 5.12 8.26
N ASP A 253 15.06 6.00 8.09
CA ASP A 253 16.41 5.81 8.58
C ASP A 253 16.50 6.26 10.04
N TRP A 254 16.98 5.39 10.94
CA TRP A 254 17.32 5.77 12.30
C TRP A 254 18.82 5.96 12.45
N VAL A 255 19.25 7.21 12.61
CA VAL A 255 20.66 7.61 12.62
C VAL A 255 20.94 8.46 13.85
N LYS A 256 21.92 8.04 14.66
CA LYS A 256 22.37 8.79 15.86
C LYS A 256 21.22 9.22 16.78
N GLY A 257 20.24 8.32 16.99
CA GLY A 257 19.10 8.56 17.87
C GLY A 257 17.98 9.43 17.29
N LYS A 258 17.99 9.68 15.97
CA LYS A 258 16.98 10.49 15.29
C LYS A 258 16.44 9.77 14.07
N ALA A 259 15.17 10.00 13.78
CA ALA A 259 14.59 9.64 12.50
C ALA A 259 15.05 10.59 11.40
N VAL A 260 15.35 10.02 10.25
CA VAL A 260 15.69 10.69 9.00
C VAL A 260 14.83 10.05 7.93
N PHE A 261 14.17 10.88 7.12
CA PHE A 261 13.33 10.42 6.02
C PHE A 261 14.10 10.58 4.73
N PRO A 262 14.42 9.48 4.02
CA PRO A 262 14.96 9.58 2.68
C PRO A 262 14.00 10.36 1.79
N ARG A 263 14.55 11.15 0.86
CA ARG A 263 13.70 11.88 -0.10
C ARG A 263 13.03 10.85 -1.02
N PRO A 264 11.72 10.96 -1.26
CA PRO A 264 11.10 10.22 -2.35
C PRO A 264 11.79 10.59 -3.66
N SER A 265 12.12 9.57 -4.45
CA SER A 265 12.49 9.69 -5.87
C SER A 265 11.33 10.24 -6.69
#